data_AF-A0A1A8WUV8-F1
#
_entry.id   AF-A0A1A8WUV8-F1
#
_cell.length_a   1.000
_cell.length_b   1.000
_cell.length_c   1.000
_cell.angle_alpha   90.00
_cell.angle_beta   90.00
_cell.angle_gamma   90.00
#
_symmetry.space_group_name_H-M   'P 1'
#
loop_
_entity.id
_entity.type
_entity.pdbx_description
1 polymer ?
#
loop_
_entity_poly.entity_id
_entity_poly.type
_entity_poly.pdbx_seq_one_letter_code
_entity_poly.pdbx_strand_id
1 'polypeptide(L)'
;METMNENYINSLKRLKEISKTIESTLQQNNRLKSILASEMYFRKKCEASIETIENTTDKQECFRKVSKMKSRDEIKKELNEEIAHYDKHTPHLVDLRKKLIDKLSNLKEQYLETHEYVRNLLNGRRTVLLKETGGEIDYTYEPLHV
;
A
#
# COMPACT_ATOMS: atom_id res chain seq x y z
N MET A 1 6.13 -31.91 -24.85
CA MET A 1 6.60 -31.70 -23.46
C MET A 1 7.27 -30.34 -23.27
N GLU A 2 8.09 -29.86 -24.22
CA GLU A 2 8.80 -28.56 -24.12
C GLU A 2 7.87 -27.35 -23.94
N THR A 3 6.83 -27.23 -24.74
CA THR A 3 5.83 -26.13 -24.66
C THR A 3 5.13 -26.06 -23.29
N MET A 4 4.85 -27.20 -22.66
CA MET A 4 4.23 -27.26 -21.33
C MET A 4 5.22 -26.86 -20.22
N ASN A 5 6.52 -27.10 -20.43
CA ASN A 5 7.57 -26.68 -19.51
C ASN A 5 7.84 -25.17 -19.62
N GLU A 6 7.81 -24.62 -20.83
CA GLU A 6 7.89 -23.18 -21.08
C GLU A 6 6.71 -22.43 -20.45
N ASN A 7 5.49 -22.92 -20.60
CA ASN A 7 4.29 -22.33 -19.98
C ASN A 7 4.38 -22.30 -18.45
N TYR A 8 4.92 -23.36 -17.84
CA TYR A 8 5.15 -23.43 -16.40
C TYR A 8 6.20 -22.39 -15.95
N ILE A 9 7.36 -22.34 -16.63
CA ILE A 9 8.43 -21.37 -16.31
C ILE A 9 7.96 -19.93 -16.48
N ASN A 10 7.21 -19.64 -17.55
CA ASN A 10 6.66 -18.31 -17.81
C ASN A 10 5.65 -17.90 -16.72
N SER A 11 4.82 -18.83 -16.25
CA SER A 11 3.87 -18.57 -15.16
C SER A 11 4.57 -18.29 -13.83
N LEU A 12 5.66 -19.01 -13.52
CA LEU A 12 6.49 -18.72 -12.35
C LEU A 12 7.17 -17.35 -12.42
N LYS A 13 7.68 -16.96 -13.60
CA LYS A 13 8.24 -15.61 -13.83
C LYS A 13 7.17 -14.54 -13.58
N ARG A 14 5.97 -14.73 -14.13
CA ARG A 14 4.82 -13.83 -13.92
C ARG A 14 4.44 -13.72 -12.44
N LEU A 15 4.39 -14.82 -11.70
CA LEU A 15 4.14 -14.78 -10.24
C LEU A 15 5.18 -13.93 -9.51
N LYS A 16 6.47 -14.10 -9.84
CA LYS A 16 7.56 -13.32 -9.23
C LYS A 16 7.43 -11.83 -9.54
N GLU A 17 7.03 -11.47 -10.75
CA GLU A 17 6.79 -10.07 -11.14
C GLU A 17 5.58 -9.45 -10.43
N ILE A 18 4.49 -10.20 -10.32
CA ILE A 18 3.30 -9.77 -9.56
C ILE A 18 3.68 -9.56 -8.09
N SER A 19 4.40 -10.49 -7.46
CA SER A 19 4.88 -10.34 -6.07
C SER A 19 5.72 -9.09 -5.86
N LYS A 20 6.71 -8.83 -6.74
CA LYS A 20 7.52 -7.60 -6.68
C LYS A 20 6.66 -6.34 -6.80
N THR A 21 5.66 -6.36 -7.68
CA THR A 21 4.76 -5.23 -7.89
C THR A 21 3.86 -5.00 -6.67
N ILE A 22 3.37 -6.08 -6.04
CA ILE A 22 2.61 -6.01 -4.78
C ILE A 22 3.46 -5.37 -3.69
N GLU A 23 4.69 -5.84 -3.48
CA GLU A 23 5.60 -5.29 -2.46
C GLU A 23 5.86 -3.80 -2.65
N SER A 24 6.20 -3.38 -3.88
CA SER A 24 6.42 -1.96 -4.19
C SER A 24 5.16 -1.13 -3.96
N THR A 25 4.00 -1.64 -4.36
CA THR A 25 2.71 -0.94 -4.19
C THR A 25 2.31 -0.82 -2.71
N LEU A 26 2.60 -1.83 -1.90
CA LEU A 26 2.41 -1.79 -0.44
C LEU A 26 3.32 -0.75 0.23
N GLN A 27 4.59 -0.67 -0.17
CA GLN A 27 5.51 0.35 0.33
C GLN A 27 5.02 1.77 0.03
N GLN A 28 4.54 2.00 -1.20
CA GLN A 28 3.94 3.29 -1.58
C GLN A 28 2.69 3.60 -0.75
N ASN A 29 1.81 2.61 -0.52
CA ASN A 29 0.61 2.79 0.28
C ASN A 29 0.93 3.15 1.74
N ASN A 30 1.92 2.47 2.34
CA ASN A 30 2.36 2.74 3.70
C ASN A 30 2.98 4.14 3.84
N ARG A 31 3.76 4.57 2.84
CA ARG A 31 4.29 5.94 2.80
C ARG A 31 3.16 6.98 2.77
N LEU A 32 2.16 6.80 1.90
CA LEU A 32 1.00 7.69 1.83
C LEU A 32 0.19 7.71 3.13
N LYS A 33 0.02 6.55 3.78
CA LYS A 33 -0.65 6.46 5.09
C LYS A 33 0.06 7.32 6.14
N SER A 34 1.39 7.30 6.16
CA SER A 34 2.21 8.13 7.07
C SER A 34 2.08 9.63 6.78
N ILE A 35 2.11 10.01 5.49
CA ILE A 35 1.93 11.41 5.08
C ILE A 35 0.55 11.92 5.49
N LEU A 36 -0.52 11.17 5.20
CA LEU A 36 -1.89 11.54 5.56
C LEU A 36 -2.05 11.70 7.08
N ALA A 37 -1.49 10.79 7.88
CA ALA A 37 -1.52 10.91 9.33
C ALA A 37 -0.80 12.18 9.82
N SER A 38 0.31 12.54 9.18
CA SER A 38 1.07 13.76 9.50
C SER A 38 0.30 15.02 9.13
N GLU A 39 -0.29 15.09 7.93
CA GLU A 39 -1.12 16.22 7.50
C GLU A 39 -2.32 16.43 8.43
N MET A 40 -3.02 15.35 8.80
CA MET A 40 -4.12 15.42 9.76
C MET A 40 -3.69 15.95 11.12
N TYR A 41 -2.49 15.55 11.58
CA TYR A 41 -1.94 16.04 12.84
C TYR A 41 -1.61 17.54 12.78
N PHE A 42 -0.91 17.98 11.73
CA PHE A 42 -0.54 19.39 11.57
C PHE A 42 -1.77 20.29 11.40
N ARG A 43 -2.76 19.86 10.62
CA ARG A 43 -4.03 20.58 10.47
C ARG A 43 -4.71 20.78 11.82
N LYS A 44 -4.87 19.73 12.62
CA LYS A 44 -5.47 19.82 13.98
C LYS A 44 -4.68 20.75 14.90
N LYS A 45 -3.36 20.76 14.77
CA LYS A 45 -2.49 21.68 15.53
C LYS A 45 -2.73 23.14 15.13
N CYS A 46 -2.94 23.42 13.84
CA CYS A 46 -3.33 24.75 13.38
C CYS A 46 -4.71 25.15 13.91
N GLU A 47 -5.70 24.26 13.83
CA GLU A 47 -7.05 24.48 14.36
C GLU A 47 -7.02 24.82 15.86
N ALA A 48 -6.32 24.02 16.67
CA ALA A 48 -6.16 24.26 18.11
C ALA A 48 -5.40 25.57 18.42
N SER A 49 -4.44 25.95 17.58
CA SER A 49 -3.71 27.21 17.73
C SER A 49 -4.60 28.41 17.42
N ILE A 50 -5.47 28.31 16.41
CA ILE A 50 -6.48 29.34 16.11
C ILE A 50 -7.47 29.47 17.26
N GLU A 51 -7.98 28.35 17.79
CA GLU A 51 -8.89 28.35 18.95
C GLU A 51 -8.25 28.99 20.18
N THR A 52 -6.98 28.67 20.45
CA THR A 52 -6.21 29.28 21.54
C THR A 52 -6.10 30.78 21.34
N ILE A 53 -5.74 31.21 20.12
CA ILE A 53 -5.68 32.62 19.77
C ILE A 53 -7.03 33.27 20.05
N GLU A 54 -8.12 32.72 19.52
CA GLU A 54 -9.48 33.27 19.65
C GLU A 54 -9.90 33.47 21.10
N ASN A 55 -9.61 32.49 21.96
CA ASN A 55 -10.03 32.47 23.36
C ASN A 55 -9.06 33.17 24.33
N THR A 56 -7.88 33.60 23.88
CA THR A 56 -6.94 34.34 24.74
C THR A 56 -7.33 35.81 24.81
N THR A 57 -7.67 36.30 26.01
CA THR A 57 -7.98 37.71 26.31
C THR A 57 -6.76 38.53 26.71
N ASP A 58 -5.63 37.87 27.00
CA ASP A 58 -4.43 38.53 27.49
C ASP A 58 -3.60 39.14 26.35
N LYS A 59 -3.63 40.47 26.22
CA LYS A 59 -2.82 41.22 25.25
C LYS A 59 -1.31 41.12 25.55
N GLN A 60 -0.90 40.60 26.72
CA GLN A 60 0.50 40.58 27.14
C GLN A 60 1.25 39.26 26.91
N GLU A 61 0.56 38.14 26.64
CA GLU A 61 1.21 36.83 26.65
C GLU A 61 1.82 36.40 25.30
N CYS A 62 1.33 36.93 24.17
CA CYS A 62 1.89 36.61 22.85
C CYS A 62 3.29 37.20 22.61
N PHE A 63 3.82 38.02 23.52
CA PHE A 63 4.99 38.86 23.26
C PHE A 63 6.32 38.44 23.90
N ARG A 64 6.39 37.29 24.59
CA ARG A 64 7.61 36.92 25.33
C ARG A 64 8.42 35.82 24.67
N LYS A 65 9.42 36.32 23.94
CA LYS A 65 10.77 35.78 23.67
C LYS A 65 10.97 35.29 22.23
N VAL A 66 11.75 36.10 21.51
CA VAL A 66 12.54 35.81 20.31
C VAL A 66 11.87 36.13 18.96
N SER A 67 12.34 37.23 18.35
CA SER A 67 12.16 37.65 16.95
C SER A 67 10.82 38.31 16.58
N LYS A 68 10.86 39.16 15.55
CA LYS A 68 9.83 40.11 15.07
C LYS A 68 8.39 39.63 15.33
N MET A 69 7.67 40.38 16.16
CA MET A 69 6.40 39.95 16.73
C MET A 69 5.28 40.15 15.72
N LYS A 70 4.83 39.06 15.09
CA LYS A 70 3.64 39.06 14.23
C LYS A 70 2.41 39.37 15.08
N SER A 71 1.50 40.18 14.54
CA SER A 71 0.20 40.44 15.15
C SER A 71 -0.62 39.15 15.22
N ARG A 72 -1.59 39.14 16.14
CA ARG A 72 -2.57 38.06 16.27
C ARG A 72 -3.26 37.74 14.94
N ASP A 73 -3.58 38.77 14.16
CA ASP A 73 -4.25 38.62 12.87
C ASP A 73 -3.33 38.05 11.80
N GLU A 74 -2.04 38.42 11.79
CA GLU A 74 -1.03 37.83 10.90
C GLU A 74 -0.83 36.34 11.20
N ILE A 75 -0.72 35.96 12.48
CA ILE A 75 -0.59 34.55 12.88
C ILE A 75 -1.84 33.77 12.49
N LYS A 76 -3.04 34.32 12.75
CA LYS A 76 -4.29 33.69 12.37
C LYS A 76 -4.40 33.51 10.86
N LYS A 77 -3.98 34.50 10.07
CA LYS A 77 -3.97 34.43 8.61
C LYS A 77 -3.05 33.30 8.12
N GLU A 78 -1.82 33.23 8.62
CA GLU A 78 -0.86 32.18 8.24
C GLU A 78 -1.37 30.77 8.58
N LEU A 79 -1.97 30.60 9.77
CA LEU A 79 -2.55 29.31 10.16
C LEU A 79 -3.73 28.91 9.26
N ASN A 80 -4.56 29.87 8.83
CA ASN A 80 -5.66 29.60 7.90
C ASN A 80 -5.16 29.29 6.49
N GLU A 81 -4.10 29.95 6.01
CA GLU A 81 -3.45 29.64 4.73
C GLU A 81 -2.88 28.21 4.74
N GLU A 82 -2.26 27.80 5.84
CA GLU A 82 -1.74 26.44 6.03
C GLU A 82 -2.87 25.39 6.07
N ILE A 83 -3.98 25.67 6.77
CA ILE A 83 -5.17 24.80 6.76
C ILE A 83 -5.75 24.69 5.34
N ALA A 84 -5.86 25.80 4.62
CA ALA A 84 -6.36 25.81 3.23
C ALA A 84 -5.45 24.99 2.31
N HIS A 85 -4.14 25.00 2.54
CA HIS A 85 -3.20 24.13 1.83
C HIS A 85 -3.51 22.64 2.12
N TYR A 86 -3.66 22.25 3.39
CA TYR A 86 -4.06 20.86 3.71
C TYR A 86 -5.40 20.47 3.09
N ASP A 87 -6.41 21.33 3.16
CA ASP A 87 -7.74 21.06 2.59
C ASP A 87 -7.70 20.87 1.07
N LYS A 88 -6.77 21.53 0.38
CA LYS A 88 -6.53 21.33 -1.05
C LYS A 88 -5.78 20.03 -1.35
N HIS A 89 -4.78 19.68 -0.54
CA HIS A 89 -3.85 18.58 -0.84
C HIS A 89 -4.31 17.21 -0.32
N THR A 90 -4.91 17.15 0.87
CA THR A 90 -5.35 15.90 1.48
C THR A 90 -6.31 15.08 0.60
N PRO A 91 -7.30 15.66 -0.11
CA PRO A 91 -8.17 14.89 -1.01
C PRO A 91 -7.39 14.16 -2.10
N HIS A 92 -6.37 14.80 -2.69
CA HIS A 92 -5.54 14.17 -3.72
C HIS A 92 -4.74 12.98 -3.17
N LEU A 93 -4.25 13.07 -1.94
CA LEU A 93 -3.55 11.95 -1.29
C LEU A 93 -4.50 10.79 -0.97
N VAL A 94 -5.74 11.09 -0.57
CA VAL A 94 -6.79 10.09 -0.36
C VAL A 94 -7.11 9.35 -1.66
N ASP A 95 -7.27 10.09 -2.77
CA ASP A 95 -7.53 9.50 -4.09
C ASP A 95 -6.37 8.62 -4.58
N LEU A 96 -5.12 9.09 -4.40
CA LEU A 96 -3.94 8.29 -4.72
C LEU A 96 -3.89 7.00 -3.90
N ARG A 97 -4.20 7.08 -2.61
CA ARG A 97 -4.26 5.91 -1.74
C ARG A 97 -5.33 4.92 -2.20
N LYS A 98 -6.52 5.40 -2.60
CA LYS A 98 -7.60 4.57 -3.15
C LYS A 98 -7.13 3.83 -4.40
N LYS A 99 -6.52 4.53 -5.36
CA LYS A 99 -5.94 3.93 -6.58
C LYS A 99 -4.91 2.83 -6.27
N LEU A 100 -4.07 3.01 -5.24
CA LEU A 100 -3.13 1.98 -4.83
C LEU A 100 -3.82 0.75 -4.21
N ILE A 101 -4.88 0.95 -3.42
CA ILE A 101 -5.66 -0.15 -2.84
C ILE A 101 -6.38 -0.94 -3.94
N ASP A 102 -6.97 -0.26 -4.91
CA ASP A 102 -7.62 -0.89 -6.05
C ASP A 102 -6.60 -1.69 -6.88
N LYS A 103 -5.41 -1.11 -7.12
CA LYS A 103 -4.30 -1.81 -7.78
C LYS A 103 -3.84 -3.05 -7.00
N LEU A 104 -3.71 -2.97 -5.68
CA LEU A 104 -3.35 -4.11 -4.84
C LEU A 104 -4.39 -5.22 -4.90
N SER A 105 -5.67 -4.88 -4.92
CA SER A 105 -6.76 -5.83 -5.02
C SER A 105 -6.71 -6.58 -6.35
N ASN A 106 -6.53 -5.86 -7.47
CA ASN A 106 -6.34 -6.45 -8.79
C ASN A 106 -5.07 -7.34 -8.86
N LEU A 107 -3.94 -6.87 -8.32
CA LEU A 107 -2.71 -7.67 -8.30
C LEU A 107 -2.86 -8.96 -7.47
N LYS A 108 -3.61 -8.91 -6.38
CA LYS A 108 -3.93 -10.09 -5.56
C LYS A 108 -4.74 -11.11 -6.37
N GLU A 109 -5.74 -10.66 -7.10
CA GLU A 109 -6.54 -11.54 -7.98
C GLU A 109 -5.66 -12.20 -9.05
N GLN A 110 -4.86 -11.40 -9.76
CA GLN A 110 -3.91 -11.91 -10.77
C GLN A 110 -2.91 -12.92 -10.20
N TYR A 111 -2.43 -12.69 -8.97
CA TYR A 111 -1.55 -13.61 -8.27
C TYR A 111 -2.25 -14.94 -8.01
N LEU A 112 -3.47 -14.91 -7.47
CA LEU A 112 -4.24 -16.11 -7.14
C LEU A 112 -4.57 -16.93 -8.39
N GLU A 113 -5.02 -16.28 -9.47
CA GLU A 113 -5.31 -16.93 -10.75
C GLU A 113 -4.07 -17.60 -11.32
N THR A 114 -2.93 -16.88 -11.36
CA THR A 114 -1.68 -17.43 -11.89
C THR A 114 -1.16 -18.57 -11.02
N HIS A 115 -1.32 -18.46 -9.69
CA HIS A 115 -0.90 -19.48 -8.73
C HIS A 115 -1.75 -20.76 -8.89
N GLU A 116 -3.07 -20.61 -9.05
CA GLU A 116 -3.98 -21.71 -9.29
C GLU A 116 -3.67 -22.41 -10.62
N TYR A 117 -3.41 -21.64 -11.68
CA TYR A 117 -2.99 -22.18 -12.97
C TYR A 117 -1.72 -23.04 -12.85
N VAL A 118 -0.70 -22.54 -12.15
CA VAL A 118 0.54 -23.28 -11.89
C VAL A 118 0.26 -24.57 -11.10
N ARG A 119 -0.58 -24.50 -10.06
CA ARG A 119 -0.98 -25.68 -9.28
C ARG A 119 -1.67 -26.73 -10.15
N ASN A 120 -2.56 -26.32 -11.04
CA ASN A 120 -3.28 -27.22 -11.95
C ASN A 120 -2.34 -27.86 -12.99
N LEU A 121 -1.35 -27.13 -13.51
CA LEU A 121 -0.31 -27.71 -14.35
C LEU A 121 0.49 -28.81 -13.63
N LEU A 122 0.82 -28.60 -12.35
CA LEU A 122 1.54 -29.59 -11.54
C LEU A 122 0.68 -30.82 -11.20
N ASN A 123 -0.59 -30.61 -10.86
CA ASN A 123 -1.52 -31.72 -10.58
C ASN A 123 -1.87 -32.52 -11.85
N GLY A 124 -1.96 -31.85 -13.01
CA GLY A 124 -2.08 -32.50 -14.31
C GLY A 124 -0.88 -33.40 -14.64
N ARG A 125 0.35 -32.97 -14.32
CA ARG A 125 1.55 -33.84 -14.46
C ARG A 125 1.45 -35.09 -13.59
N ARG A 126 0.93 -34.98 -12.37
CA ARG A 126 0.77 -36.10 -11.42
C ARG A 126 -0.26 -37.13 -11.89
N THR A 127 -1.29 -36.72 -12.62
CA THR A 127 -2.36 -37.59 -13.14
C THR A 127 -2.05 -38.19 -14.50
N VAL A 128 -1.24 -37.53 -15.34
CA VAL A 128 -0.81 -38.09 -16.65
C VAL A 128 0.25 -39.17 -16.46
N LEU A 129 1.17 -39.02 -15.50
CA LEU A 129 2.16 -40.06 -15.17
C LEU A 129 1.54 -41.36 -14.63
N LEU A 130 0.27 -41.33 -14.20
CA LEU A 130 -0.46 -42.51 -13.71
C LEU A 130 -1.25 -43.24 -14.82
N LYS A 131 -1.26 -42.75 -16.06
CA LYS A 131 -2.02 -43.34 -17.17
C LYS A 131 -1.18 -44.05 -18.23
N GLU A 132 0.15 -43.96 -18.18
CA GLU A 132 1.04 -44.57 -19.17
C GLU A 132 1.60 -45.95 -18.78
N THR A 133 1.33 -46.43 -17.56
CA THR A 133 1.67 -47.80 -17.14
C THR A 133 0.40 -48.59 -16.89
N GLY A 134 -0.13 -49.20 -17.95
CA GLY A 134 -1.13 -50.25 -17.79
C GLY A 134 -0.53 -51.43 -17.03
N GLY A 135 -0.97 -51.62 -15.78
CA GLY A 135 -0.59 -52.76 -14.94
C GLY A 135 -0.15 -52.32 -13.54
N GLU A 136 -1.03 -52.59 -12.57
CA GLU A 136 -0.84 -52.57 -11.11
C GLU A 136 -0.30 -51.28 -10.45
N ILE A 137 -1.16 -50.68 -9.62
CA ILE A 137 -0.83 -49.55 -8.75
C ILE A 137 -0.13 -50.12 -7.51
N ASP A 138 1.20 -50.03 -7.47
CA ASP A 138 1.97 -50.21 -6.24
C ASP A 138 2.26 -48.82 -5.65
N TYR A 139 1.73 -48.53 -4.46
CA TYR A 139 1.92 -47.24 -3.78
C TYR A 139 3.24 -47.25 -3.02
N THR A 140 4.35 -46.94 -3.69
CA THR A 140 5.61 -46.64 -2.98
C THR A 140 5.78 -45.13 -2.83
N TYR A 141 5.65 -44.68 -1.57
CA TYR A 141 6.06 -43.34 -1.15
C TYR A 141 7.58 -43.31 -1.04
N GLU A 142 8.27 -42.69 -2.00
CA GLU A 142 9.64 -42.23 -1.76
C GLU A 142 9.60 -40.83 -1.13
N PRO A 143 10.09 -40.66 0.12
CA PRO A 143 10.26 -39.35 0.70
C PRO A 143 11.43 -38.65 -0.01
N LEU A 144 11.18 -37.43 -0.50
CA LEU A 144 12.23 -36.51 -0.95
C LEU A 144 13.23 -36.32 0.21
N HIS A 145 14.39 -36.95 0.11
CA HIS A 145 15.53 -36.63 0.96
C HIS A 145 16.14 -35.29 0.52
N VAL A 146 16.43 -34.49 1.56
CA VAL A 146 16.90 -33.09 1.56
C VAL A 146 18.20 -32.92 0.79
#